data_AF-A0A6M0CY99-F1
#
_entry.id   AF-A0A6M0CY99-F1
#
_cell.length_a   1.000
_cell.length_b   1.000
_cell.length_c   1.000
_cell.angle_alpha   90.00
_cell.angle_beta   90.00
_cell.angle_gamma   90.00
#
_symmetry.space_group_name_H-M   'P 1'
#
loop_
_entity.id
_entity.type
_entity.pdbx_description
1 polymer ?
#
loop_
_entity_poly.entity_id
_entity_poly.type
_entity_poly.pdbx_seq_one_letter_code
_entity_poly.pdbx_strand_id
1 'polypeptide(L)'
;LKQLGKNYTMSLRGVESTDTVNFDIRADEVVTGAQLTLQYTYSPALLSDLSQINIMVNDEVAASIPLPKENAGSLQKQVIDIPPYLITEFNRLGVQLIGHYTMQCEDPLHSSLWAKISNDSQLSLQVKPVILPNDLSLLPLPLFDRRDPRALNLPFVFAAAPDNATLEA
;
A
#
# COMPACT_ATOMS: atom_id res chain seq x y z
N LEU A 1 -5.68 3.32 -3.00
CA LEU A 1 -5.36 2.45 -1.86
C LEU A 1 -6.54 2.43 -0.87
N LYS A 2 -7.77 2.60 -1.37
CA LYS A 2 -9.01 2.60 -0.56
C LYS A 2 -9.19 1.32 0.24
N GLN A 3 -8.85 0.17 -0.36
CA GLN A 3 -8.91 -1.14 0.30
C GLN A 3 -8.01 -1.24 1.55
N LEU A 4 -7.03 -0.34 1.70
CA LEU A 4 -6.15 -0.25 2.85
C LEU A 4 -6.55 0.90 3.80
N GLY A 5 -7.80 1.37 3.70
CA GLY A 5 -8.34 2.48 4.51
C GLY A 5 -7.97 3.88 4.02
N LYS A 6 -7.14 4.01 2.97
CA LYS A 6 -6.75 5.33 2.43
C LYS A 6 -7.78 5.86 1.43
N ASN A 7 -8.82 6.49 1.97
CA ASN A 7 -9.93 7.04 1.20
C ASN A 7 -9.65 8.39 0.54
N TYR A 8 -8.48 8.99 0.77
CA TYR A 8 -8.06 10.27 0.23
C TYR A 8 -6.82 10.15 -0.66
N THR A 9 -6.63 11.15 -1.53
CA THR A 9 -5.45 11.29 -2.41
C THR A 9 -4.21 11.65 -1.59
N MET A 10 -3.11 10.92 -1.75
CA MET A 10 -1.84 11.33 -1.14
C MET A 10 -1.34 12.60 -1.83
N SER A 11 -1.02 13.63 -1.05
CA SER A 11 -0.50 14.89 -1.58
C SER A 11 0.93 15.08 -1.12
N LEU A 12 1.88 14.85 -2.03
CA LEU A 12 3.32 14.96 -1.78
C LEU A 12 3.79 16.34 -2.23
N ARG A 13 4.53 17.07 -1.40
CA ARG A 13 4.94 18.46 -1.67
C ARG A 13 6.35 18.77 -1.19
N GLY A 14 7.02 19.68 -1.89
CA GLY A 14 8.40 20.07 -1.58
C GLY A 14 9.45 19.14 -2.20
N VAL A 15 10.71 19.37 -1.83
CA VAL A 15 11.86 18.63 -2.40
C VAL A 15 11.87 17.16 -2.00
N GLU A 16 11.36 16.85 -0.81
CA GLU A 16 11.19 15.49 -0.32
C GLU A 16 9.90 15.39 0.49
N SER A 17 9.05 14.43 0.17
CA SER A 17 7.82 14.17 0.91
C SER A 17 7.41 12.72 0.77
N THR A 18 7.10 12.09 1.91
CA THR A 18 6.64 10.71 1.96
C THR A 18 5.25 10.65 2.58
N ASP A 19 4.38 9.84 1.99
CA ASP A 19 3.11 9.48 2.57
C ASP A 19 2.94 7.95 2.51
N THR A 20 2.31 7.39 3.54
CA THR A 20 2.35 5.95 3.79
C THR A 20 0.96 5.36 4.01
N VAL A 21 0.86 4.04 3.85
CA VAL A 21 -0.31 3.25 4.22
C VAL A 21 0.14 1.90 4.76
N ASN A 22 -0.51 1.41 5.81
CA ASN A 22 -0.19 0.11 6.36
C ASN A 22 -0.96 -0.99 5.64
N PHE A 23 -0.37 -2.17 5.57
CA PHE A 23 -1.03 -3.40 5.15
C PHE A 23 -0.39 -4.60 5.85
N ASP A 24 -1.21 -5.58 6.22
CA ASP A 24 -0.75 -6.70 7.02
C ASP A 24 -1.03 -8.01 6.28
N ILE A 25 -0.26 -9.05 6.63
CA ILE A 25 -0.37 -10.40 6.09
C ILE A 25 -0.85 -11.33 7.21
N ARG A 26 -1.78 -12.22 6.89
CA ARG A 26 -2.29 -13.21 7.85
C ARG A 26 -1.20 -14.17 8.30
N ALA A 27 -1.32 -14.71 9.52
CA ALA A 27 -0.35 -15.69 10.03
C ALA A 27 -0.30 -16.99 9.22
N ASP A 28 -1.42 -17.38 8.61
CA ASP A 28 -1.57 -18.60 7.83
C ASP A 28 -1.28 -18.39 6.34
N GLU A 29 -0.65 -17.26 5.97
CA GLU A 29 -0.33 -16.92 4.59
C GLU A 29 1.14 -16.48 4.45
N VAL A 30 1.73 -16.81 3.31
CA VAL A 30 3.02 -16.26 2.88
C VAL A 30 2.87 -15.58 1.53
N VAL A 31 3.47 -14.39 1.39
CA VAL A 31 3.44 -13.64 0.13
C VAL A 31 4.42 -14.26 -0.87
N THR A 32 3.92 -14.56 -2.06
CA THR A 32 4.68 -15.11 -3.19
C THR A 32 4.82 -14.14 -4.35
N GLY A 33 4.04 -13.05 -4.35
CA GLY A 33 4.11 -11.98 -5.32
C GLY A 33 3.33 -10.77 -4.83
N ALA A 34 3.73 -9.59 -5.26
CA ALA A 34 3.05 -8.34 -4.95
C ALA A 34 3.18 -7.37 -6.12
N GLN A 35 2.09 -6.66 -6.42
CA GLN A 35 2.03 -5.72 -7.52
C GLN A 35 1.27 -4.46 -7.12
N LEU A 36 1.88 -3.31 -7.31
CA LEU A 36 1.27 -2.00 -7.10
C LEU A 36 0.85 -1.41 -8.45
N THR A 37 -0.46 -1.24 -8.63
CA THR A 37 -0.99 -0.37 -9.68
C THR A 37 -1.07 1.05 -9.13
N LEU A 38 -0.09 1.88 -9.47
CA LEU A 38 -0.01 3.28 -9.04
C LEU A 38 -0.70 4.19 -10.06
N GLN A 39 -1.57 5.07 -9.59
CA GLN A 39 -2.16 6.16 -10.38
C GLN A 39 -1.74 7.50 -9.79
N TYR A 40 -1.12 8.35 -10.60
CA TYR A 40 -0.49 9.57 -10.10
C TYR A 40 -0.46 10.69 -11.13
N THR A 41 -0.36 11.93 -10.64
CA THR A 41 -0.12 13.13 -11.45
C THR A 41 0.93 13.97 -10.75
N TYR A 42 1.78 14.64 -11.50
CA TYR A 42 2.88 15.44 -10.96
C TYR A 42 3.03 16.76 -11.71
N SER A 43 3.75 17.68 -11.09
CA SER A 43 3.94 19.03 -11.60
C SER A 43 4.73 19.06 -12.92
N PRO A 44 4.25 19.79 -13.95
CA PRO A 44 5.01 20.05 -15.19
C PRO A 44 6.32 20.82 -15.02
N ALA A 45 6.55 21.39 -13.83
CA ALA A 45 7.75 22.15 -13.50
C ALA A 45 8.87 21.27 -12.92
N LEU A 46 8.63 19.99 -12.63
CA LEU A 46 9.68 19.09 -12.18
C LEU A 46 10.70 18.84 -13.28
N LEU A 47 11.97 18.74 -12.89
CA LEU A 47 13.07 18.34 -13.75
C LEU A 47 13.12 16.81 -13.78
N SER A 48 12.83 16.22 -14.94
CA SER A 48 12.78 14.77 -15.14
C SER A 48 14.05 14.04 -14.72
N ASP A 49 15.22 14.67 -14.94
CA ASP A 49 16.53 14.06 -14.67
C ASP A 49 16.89 14.01 -13.19
N LEU A 50 16.20 14.79 -12.36
CA LEU A 50 16.45 14.88 -10.91
C LEU A 50 15.25 14.44 -10.07
N SER A 51 14.06 14.36 -10.66
CA SER A 51 12.82 14.10 -9.92
C SER A 51 12.33 12.68 -10.14
N GLN A 52 11.89 12.05 -9.06
CA GLN A 52 11.41 10.67 -9.09
C GLN A 52 10.36 10.43 -8.01
N ILE A 53 9.55 9.40 -8.21
CA ILE A 53 8.72 8.82 -7.16
C ILE A 53 9.32 7.48 -6.75
N ASN A 54 9.65 7.33 -5.48
CA ASN A 54 10.09 6.06 -4.91
C ASN A 54 8.90 5.33 -4.26
N ILE A 55 8.81 4.04 -4.53
CA ILE A 55 7.91 3.12 -3.84
C ILE A 55 8.71 2.41 -2.78
N MET A 56 8.28 2.54 -1.53
CA MET A 56 8.97 2.00 -0.37
C MET A 56 8.12 0.92 0.29
N VAL A 57 8.76 -0.14 0.76
CA VAL A 57 8.14 -1.16 1.61
C VAL A 57 9.04 -1.34 2.82
N ASN A 58 8.50 -1.09 4.02
CA ASN A 58 9.25 -1.22 5.28
C ASN A 58 10.58 -0.44 5.27
N ASP A 59 10.51 0.80 4.78
CA ASP A 59 11.63 1.73 4.64
C ASP A 59 12.69 1.33 3.58
N GLU A 60 12.51 0.23 2.87
CA GLU A 60 13.34 -0.17 1.73
C GLU A 60 12.73 0.26 0.40
N VAL A 61 13.56 0.72 -0.55
CA VAL A 61 13.12 1.13 -1.89
C VAL A 61 12.84 -0.12 -2.73
N ALA A 62 11.55 -0.35 -3.00
CA ALA A 62 11.10 -1.43 -3.87
C ALA A 62 11.23 -1.06 -5.36
N ALA A 63 10.97 0.21 -5.71
CA ALA A 63 11.10 0.72 -7.08
C ALA A 63 11.25 2.24 -7.12
N SER A 64 11.86 2.75 -8.18
CA SER A 64 11.93 4.19 -8.49
C SER A 64 11.30 4.46 -9.85
N ILE A 65 10.42 5.46 -9.90
CA ILE A 65 9.61 5.81 -11.06
C ILE A 65 10.11 7.15 -11.60
N PRO A 66 10.59 7.21 -12.86
CA PRO A 66 10.99 8.45 -13.47
C PRO A 66 9.77 9.34 -13.75
N LEU A 67 9.98 10.66 -13.76
CA LEU A 67 8.94 11.66 -14.00
C LEU A 67 9.20 12.43 -15.32
N PRO A 68 9.02 11.80 -16.49
CA PRO A 68 9.29 12.42 -17.79
C PRO A 68 8.41 13.65 -18.04
N LYS A 69 8.93 14.64 -18.77
CA LYS A 69 8.25 15.93 -18.92
C LYS A 69 7.00 15.82 -19.81
N GLU A 70 7.03 14.91 -20.78
CA GLU A 70 5.95 14.71 -21.75
C GLU A 70 4.65 14.25 -21.10
N ASN A 71 4.75 13.55 -19.97
CA ASN A 71 3.61 12.96 -19.25
C ASN A 71 3.12 13.85 -18.08
N ALA A 72 3.85 14.93 -17.77
CA ALA A 72 3.58 15.76 -16.61
C ALA A 72 2.23 16.50 -16.72
N GLY A 73 1.60 16.77 -15.58
CA GLY A 73 0.29 17.44 -15.51
C GLY A 73 -0.91 16.61 -15.95
N SER A 74 -0.71 15.35 -16.38
CA SER A 74 -1.80 14.42 -16.74
C SER A 74 -1.80 13.18 -15.83
N LEU A 75 -2.91 12.43 -15.81
CA LEU A 75 -3.02 11.21 -15.01
C LEU A 75 -2.21 10.09 -15.65
N GLN A 76 -1.25 9.57 -14.90
CA GLN A 76 -0.44 8.42 -15.24
C GLN A 76 -0.91 7.18 -14.48
N LYS A 77 -0.73 6.02 -15.11
CA LYS A 77 -0.97 4.71 -14.49
C LYS A 77 0.21 3.81 -14.77
N GLN A 78 0.81 3.27 -13.72
CA GLN A 78 1.94 2.35 -13.81
C GLN A 78 1.69 1.12 -12.96
N VAL A 79 2.15 -0.02 -13.45
CA VAL A 79 2.16 -1.29 -12.73
C VAL A 79 3.59 -1.56 -12.30
N ILE A 80 3.80 -1.74 -11.00
CA ILE A 80 5.11 -1.94 -10.38
C ILE A 80 5.08 -3.28 -9.64
N ASP A 81 6.01 -4.16 -9.97
CA ASP A 81 6.21 -5.39 -9.21
C ASP A 81 6.99 -5.08 -7.94
N ILE A 82 6.47 -5.54 -6.81
CA ILE A 82 7.06 -5.35 -5.48
C ILE A 82 7.77 -6.65 -5.10
N PRO A 83 9.08 -6.62 -4.80
CA PRO A 83 9.79 -7.81 -4.39
C PRO A 83 9.16 -8.43 -3.12
N PRO A 84 8.70 -9.69 -3.16
CA PRO A 84 7.92 -10.27 -2.08
C PRO A 84 8.72 -10.45 -0.78
N TYR A 85 10.06 -10.53 -0.85
CA TYR A 85 10.92 -10.65 0.32
C TYR A 85 10.94 -9.39 1.20
N LEU A 86 10.48 -8.24 0.69
CA LEU A 86 10.33 -7.01 1.46
C LEU A 86 9.09 -7.05 2.38
N ILE A 87 8.19 -7.99 2.13
CA ILE A 87 6.89 -8.08 2.81
C ILE A 87 6.99 -9.07 3.96
N THR A 88 6.65 -8.59 5.15
CA THR A 88 6.60 -9.32 6.41
C THR A 88 5.17 -9.41 6.93
N GLU A 89 4.98 -9.66 8.22
CA GLU A 89 3.66 -9.71 8.87
C GLU A 89 2.96 -8.34 8.88
N PHE A 90 3.68 -7.29 9.30
CA PHE A 90 3.18 -5.93 9.39
C PHE A 90 3.98 -5.06 8.44
N ASN A 91 3.30 -4.36 7.54
CA ASN A 91 3.98 -3.65 6.47
C ASN A 91 3.52 -2.22 6.33
N ARG A 92 4.45 -1.39 5.85
CA ARG A 92 4.21 -0.03 5.45
C ARG A 92 4.58 0.16 3.99
N LEU A 93 3.58 0.46 3.16
CA LEU A 93 3.78 0.93 1.80
C LEU A 93 3.94 2.45 1.83
N GLY A 94 5.11 2.95 1.45
CA GLY A 94 5.41 4.37 1.30
C GLY A 94 5.46 4.79 -0.16
N VAL A 95 4.99 6.01 -0.44
CA VAL A 95 5.25 6.70 -1.70
C VAL A 95 5.98 7.98 -1.37
N GLN A 96 7.22 8.09 -1.84
CA GLN A 96 8.09 9.23 -1.62
C GLN A 96 8.26 10.00 -2.93
N LEU A 97 8.11 11.31 -2.88
CA LEU A 97 8.51 12.23 -3.94
C LEU A 97 9.91 12.74 -3.60
N ILE A 98 10.82 12.66 -4.56
CA ILE A 98 12.01 13.50 -4.64
C ILE A 98 11.79 14.45 -5.81
N GLY A 99 11.73 15.75 -5.55
CA GLY A 99 11.32 16.75 -6.53
C GLY A 99 12.31 17.90 -6.63
N HIS A 100 12.73 18.22 -7.85
CA HIS A 100 13.56 19.39 -8.14
C HIS A 100 12.93 20.16 -9.31
N TYR A 101 12.90 21.49 -9.23
CA TYR A 101 12.37 22.35 -10.32
C TYR A 101 13.44 23.21 -10.99
N THR A 102 14.66 23.23 -10.44
CA THR A 102 15.79 23.97 -10.97
C THR A 102 17.12 23.26 -10.68
N MET A 103 18.14 23.51 -11.50
CA MET A 103 19.51 23.05 -11.29
C MET A 103 20.31 24.02 -10.40
N GLN A 104 19.72 25.17 -10.04
CA GLN A 104 20.33 26.17 -9.16
C GLN A 104 19.80 26.03 -7.73
N CYS A 105 20.06 27.03 -6.88
CA CYS A 105 19.45 27.11 -5.57
C CYS A 105 17.92 27.07 -5.69
N GLU A 106 17.28 26.13 -5.00
CA GLU A 106 15.84 25.92 -5.01
C GLU A 106 15.22 26.28 -3.66
N ASP A 107 13.97 26.73 -3.67
CA ASP A 107 13.15 26.83 -2.46
C ASP A 107 12.57 25.44 -2.14
N PRO A 108 12.89 24.83 -0.98
CA PRO A 108 12.43 23.49 -0.61
C PRO A 108 10.91 23.31 -0.60
N LEU A 109 10.15 24.40 -0.46
CA LEU A 109 8.69 24.40 -0.37
C LEU A 109 8.02 25.12 -1.55
N HIS A 110 8.76 25.33 -2.65
CA HIS A 110 8.23 26.01 -3.82
C HIS A 110 6.93 25.36 -4.31
N SER A 111 5.94 26.18 -4.67
CA SER A 111 4.59 25.72 -5.03
C SER A 111 4.55 24.78 -6.25
N SER A 112 5.61 24.78 -7.06
CA SER A 112 5.83 23.89 -8.20
C SER A 112 6.22 22.46 -7.82
N LEU A 113 6.64 22.19 -6.58
CA LEU A 113 7.11 20.90 -6.13
C LEU A 113 5.95 20.07 -5.58
N TRP A 114 5.29 19.30 -6.45
CA TRP A 114 4.18 18.45 -6.04
C TRP A 114 3.99 17.21 -6.89
N ALA A 115 3.48 16.17 -6.24
CA ALA A 115 2.89 14.99 -6.86
C ALA A 115 1.64 14.57 -6.07
N LYS A 116 0.66 14.01 -6.77
CA LYS A 116 -0.59 13.52 -6.20
C LYS A 116 -0.78 12.05 -6.57
N ILE A 117 -1.02 11.21 -5.56
CA ILE A 117 -1.30 9.79 -5.76
C ILE A 117 -2.78 9.55 -5.57
N SER A 118 -3.45 9.08 -6.62
CA SER A 118 -4.89 8.80 -6.60
C SER A 118 -5.20 7.69 -5.60
N ASN A 119 -6.32 7.87 -4.88
CA ASN A 119 -6.88 6.84 -4.02
C ASN A 119 -7.40 5.61 -4.81
N ASP A 120 -7.43 5.66 -6.14
CA ASP A 120 -7.71 4.51 -7.02
C ASP A 120 -6.47 3.64 -7.32
N SER A 121 -5.30 3.99 -6.79
CA SER A 121 -4.13 3.10 -6.80
C SER A 121 -4.42 1.80 -6.02
N GLN A 122 -3.87 0.66 -6.40
CA GLN A 122 -4.21 -0.64 -5.79
C GLN A 122 -2.98 -1.50 -5.56
N LEU A 123 -2.91 -2.14 -4.39
CA LEU A 123 -1.91 -3.17 -4.07
C LEU A 123 -2.55 -4.55 -4.25
N SER A 124 -2.01 -5.38 -5.11
CA SER A 124 -2.43 -6.77 -5.31
C SER A 124 -1.39 -7.70 -4.71
N LEU A 125 -1.82 -8.63 -3.87
CA LEU A 125 -0.95 -9.61 -3.22
C LEU A 125 -1.30 -11.01 -3.71
N GLN A 126 -0.29 -11.81 -4.04
CA GLN A 126 -0.42 -13.23 -4.31
C GLN A 126 0.13 -14.00 -3.11
N VAL A 127 -0.75 -14.72 -2.41
CA VAL A 127 -0.41 -15.45 -1.18
C VAL A 127 -0.55 -16.96 -1.37
N LYS A 128 0.22 -17.72 -0.60
CA LYS A 128 0.05 -19.17 -0.43
C LYS A 128 -0.28 -19.50 1.02
N PRO A 129 -1.23 -20.42 1.28
CA PRO A 129 -1.50 -20.87 2.63
C PRO A 129 -0.30 -21.57 3.27
N VAL A 130 -0.16 -21.43 4.58
CA VAL A 130 0.83 -22.10 5.42
C VAL A 130 0.10 -22.84 6.55
N ILE A 131 0.57 -24.05 6.85
CA ILE A 131 0.01 -24.84 7.95
C ILE A 131 0.55 -24.29 9.27
N LEU A 132 -0.37 -23.81 10.11
CA LEU A 132 -0.06 -23.41 11.48
C LEU A 132 0.18 -24.65 12.36
N PRO A 133 1.01 -24.54 13.42
CA PRO A 133 1.21 -25.64 14.35
C PRO A 133 -0.11 -25.95 15.07
N ASN A 134 -0.28 -27.21 15.46
CA ASN A 134 -1.46 -27.67 16.20
C ASN A 134 -1.36 -27.25 17.68
N ASP A 135 -1.57 -25.96 17.93
CA ASP A 135 -1.51 -25.34 19.25
C ASP A 135 -2.76 -24.49 19.52
N LEU A 136 -3.54 -24.89 20.53
CA LEU A 136 -4.76 -24.20 20.94
C LEU A 136 -4.50 -22.78 21.47
N SER A 137 -3.26 -22.48 21.86
CA SER A 137 -2.87 -21.13 22.29
C SER A 137 -2.97 -20.10 21.16
N LEU A 138 -2.98 -20.55 19.89
CA LEU A 138 -3.09 -19.68 18.72
C LEU A 138 -4.53 -19.22 18.43
N LEU A 139 -5.53 -19.77 19.12
CA LEU A 139 -6.92 -19.37 18.90
C LEU A 139 -7.09 -17.86 19.16
N PRO A 140 -7.80 -17.13 18.28
CA PRO A 140 -8.73 -17.65 17.26
C PRO A 140 -8.12 -17.85 15.85
N LEU A 141 -6.81 -17.83 15.65
CA LEU A 141 -6.23 -18.13 14.33
C LEU A 141 -6.48 -19.60 13.94
N PRO A 142 -6.68 -19.90 12.64
CA PRO A 142 -6.78 -18.98 11.49
C PRO A 142 -8.20 -18.46 11.24
N LEU A 143 -9.16 -18.75 12.14
CA LEU A 143 -10.57 -18.40 11.98
C LEU A 143 -10.78 -16.89 11.97
N PHE A 144 -10.14 -16.19 12.90
CA PHE A 144 -10.13 -14.73 12.95
C PHE A 144 -8.70 -14.24 13.10
N ASP A 145 -8.27 -13.43 12.14
CA ASP A 145 -6.99 -12.73 12.17
C ASP A 145 -7.25 -11.22 12.12
N ARG A 146 -6.78 -10.49 13.14
CA ARG A 146 -6.93 -9.03 13.20
C ARG A 146 -6.17 -8.30 12.09
N ARG A 147 -5.19 -8.97 11.48
CA ARG A 147 -4.41 -8.48 10.34
C ARG A 147 -5.16 -8.59 9.03
N ASP A 148 -6.22 -9.40 8.95
CA ASP A 148 -6.99 -9.54 7.70
C ASP A 148 -7.93 -8.35 7.51
N PRO A 149 -7.72 -7.48 6.52
CA PRO A 149 -8.59 -6.32 6.29
C PRO A 149 -9.91 -6.70 5.60
N ARG A 150 -10.08 -7.96 5.18
CA ARG A 150 -11.30 -8.44 4.51
C ARG A 150 -12.44 -8.62 5.52
N ALA A 151 -13.67 -8.55 5.03
CA ALA A 151 -14.83 -8.88 5.84
C ALA A 151 -14.77 -10.36 6.28
N LEU A 152 -14.82 -10.59 7.59
CA LEU A 152 -14.82 -11.93 8.17
C LEU A 152 -16.13 -12.65 7.82
N ASN A 153 -16.02 -13.83 7.22
CA ASN A 153 -17.14 -14.73 6.96
C ASN A 153 -16.90 -16.04 7.70
N LEU A 154 -17.38 -16.13 8.93
CA LEU A 154 -17.13 -17.26 9.83
C LEU A 154 -18.38 -18.15 9.93
N PRO A 155 -18.31 -19.43 9.50
CA PRO A 155 -19.41 -20.35 9.74
C PRO A 155 -19.49 -20.71 11.24
N PHE A 156 -20.67 -20.55 11.82
CA PHE A 156 -20.97 -21.00 13.18
C PHE A 156 -21.66 -22.37 13.12
N VAL A 157 -21.22 -23.30 13.95
CA VAL A 157 -21.81 -24.65 14.07
C VAL A 157 -22.41 -24.78 15.46
N PHE A 158 -23.68 -25.13 15.52
CA PHE A 158 -24.42 -25.34 16.77
C PHE A 158 -24.59 -26.83 17.03
N ALA A 159 -24.53 -27.25 18.31
CA ALA A 159 -24.73 -28.64 18.70
C ALA A 159 -26.17 -29.14 18.45
N ALA A 160 -27.13 -28.22 18.42
CA ALA A 160 -28.53 -28.45 18.07
C ALA A 160 -29.08 -27.23 17.31
N ALA A 161 -30.30 -27.32 16.76
CA ALA A 161 -30.95 -26.18 16.12
C ALA A 161 -31.06 -25.01 17.13
N PRO A 162 -30.43 -23.85 16.87
CA PRO A 162 -30.43 -22.75 17.83
C PRO A 162 -31.82 -22.09 17.89
N ASP A 163 -32.19 -21.64 19.09
CA ASP A 163 -33.33 -20.73 19.25
C ASP A 163 -32.92 -19.28 18.98
N ASN A 164 -33.90 -18.37 18.95
CA ASN A 164 -33.65 -16.97 18.64
C ASN A 164 -32.73 -16.30 19.68
N ALA A 165 -32.80 -16.71 20.95
CA ALA A 165 -31.93 -16.18 22.00
C ALA A 165 -30.46 -16.57 21.75
N THR A 166 -30.22 -17.80 21.31
CA THR A 166 -28.88 -18.32 20.98
C THR A 166 -28.31 -17.67 19.71
N LEU A 167 -29.16 -17.25 18.76
CA LEU A 167 -28.72 -16.53 17.56
C LEU A 167 -28.41 -15.05 17.82
N GLU A 168 -28.99 -14.45 18.86
CA GLU A 168 -28.80 -13.04 19.21
C GLU A 168 -27.56 -12.81 20.11
N ALA A 169 -27.22 -13.79 20.96
CA ALA A 169 -26.09 -13.76 21.89
C ALA A 169 -24.72 -13.80 21.19
#